data_AF-A0A6N9P5Q5-F1
#
_entry.id   AF-A0A6N9P5Q5-F1
#
_cell.length_a   1.000
_cell.length_b   1.000
_cell.length_c   1.000
_cell.angle_alpha   90.00
_cell.angle_beta   90.00
_cell.angle_gamma   90.00
#
_symmetry.space_group_name_H-M   'P 1'
#
loop_
_entity.id
_entity.type
_entity.pdbx_description
1 polymer ?
#
loop_
_entity_poly.entity_id
_entity_poly.type
_entity_poly.pdbx_seq_one_letter_code
_entity_poly.pdbx_strand_id
1 'polypeptide(L)'
;MKCTDLTVSFTDKTKKAKHLHNPNGIDRHKLDALLQQLDEIIYIGCDIDASDEALGLEAEFSTGHAAFFGWCDHLIDEIWYYNNGSEDLEPVDLIINGCPQARLLCRAPEEIAAIITHFCETGERWPGCNWICDDAI
;
A
#
# COMPACT_ATOMS: atom_id res chain seq x y z
N MET A 1 14.79 1.71 8.19
CA MET A 1 13.95 1.17 9.28
C MET A 1 13.20 -0.03 8.71
N LYS A 2 12.54 -0.89 9.50
CA LYS A 2 11.81 -2.05 8.94
C LYS A 2 10.36 -2.02 9.36
N CYS A 3 9.47 -2.42 8.46
CA CYS A 3 8.05 -2.60 8.76
C CYS A 3 7.90 -3.66 9.84
N THR A 4 7.23 -3.30 10.93
CA THR A 4 6.98 -4.16 12.08
C THR A 4 5.60 -4.79 12.03
N ASP A 5 4.66 -4.14 11.36
CA ASP A 5 3.26 -4.52 11.34
C ASP A 5 2.73 -4.56 9.91
N LEU A 6 2.09 -5.68 9.55
CA LEU A 6 1.48 -5.89 8.25
C LEU A 6 0.05 -6.41 8.45
N THR A 7 -0.93 -5.67 7.92
CA THR A 7 -2.34 -6.02 7.95
C THR A 7 -2.83 -6.28 6.53
N VAL A 8 -3.49 -7.42 6.31
CA VAL A 8 -3.94 -7.84 4.97
C VAL A 8 -5.35 -8.39 5.02
N SER A 9 -6.22 -7.89 4.13
CA SER A 9 -7.59 -8.36 3.95
C SER A 9 -7.77 -8.98 2.57
N PHE A 10 -8.67 -9.95 2.47
CA PHE A 10 -8.90 -10.74 1.25
C PHE A 10 -10.33 -10.57 0.73
N THR A 11 -10.52 -10.76 -0.58
CA THR A 11 -11.84 -10.74 -1.25
C THR A 11 -12.74 -11.86 -0.73
N ASP A 12 -12.15 -13.04 -0.49
CA ASP A 12 -12.85 -14.18 0.10
C ASP A 12 -13.10 -13.95 1.59
N LYS A 13 -14.36 -13.67 1.93
CA LYS A 13 -14.81 -13.43 3.32
C LYS A 13 -14.61 -14.62 4.25
N THR A 14 -14.34 -15.81 3.72
CA THR A 14 -14.00 -16.99 4.53
C THR A 14 -12.52 -16.98 4.96
N LYS A 15 -11.65 -16.27 4.23
CA LYS A 15 -10.28 -16.00 4.66
C LYS A 15 -10.30 -14.93 5.74
N LYS A 16 -9.74 -15.25 6.90
CA LYS A 16 -9.55 -14.25 7.96
C LYS A 16 -8.50 -13.23 7.51
N ALA A 17 -8.75 -11.97 7.83
CA ALA A 17 -7.71 -10.94 7.74
C ALA A 17 -6.47 -11.42 8.50
N LYS A 18 -5.29 -11.20 7.90
CA LYS A 18 -4.01 -11.56 8.48
C LYS A 18 -3.40 -10.30 9.07
N HIS A 19 -2.97 -10.40 10.31
CA HIS A 19 -2.14 -9.38 10.94
C HIS A 19 -0.85 -10.06 11.40
N LEU A 20 0.29 -9.55 10.91
CA LEU A 20 1.62 -10.03 11.25
C LEU A 20 2.34 -8.91 11.99
N HIS A 21 2.76 -9.19 13.22
CA HIS A 21 3.60 -8.30 14.00
C HIS A 21 4.97 -8.95 14.23
N ASN A 22 6.04 -8.21 13.97
CA ASN A 22 7.41 -8.59 14.34
C ASN A 22 8.25 -7.33 14.63
N PRO A 23 8.68 -7.12 15.89
CA PRO A 23 9.47 -5.94 16.26
C PRO A 23 10.85 -5.89 15.58
N ASN A 24 11.34 -7.01 15.04
CA ASN A 24 12.61 -7.06 14.31
C ASN A 24 12.44 -6.86 12.79
N GLY A 25 11.22 -6.56 12.34
CA GLY A 25 10.84 -6.41 10.94
C GLY A 25 10.14 -7.66 10.37
N ILE A 26 9.19 -7.44 9.46
CA ILE A 26 8.51 -8.51 8.73
C ILE A 26 9.54 -9.34 7.94
N ASP A 27 9.39 -10.67 8.02
CA ASP A 27 10.25 -11.60 7.31
C ASP A 27 10.00 -11.52 5.80
N ARG A 28 11.08 -11.41 5.03
CA ARG A 28 11.01 -11.23 3.58
C ARG A 28 10.31 -12.40 2.87
N HIS A 29 10.56 -13.63 3.29
CA HIS A 29 9.92 -14.80 2.66
C HIS A 29 8.42 -14.85 2.96
N LYS A 30 8.00 -14.42 4.16
CA LYS A 30 6.56 -14.27 4.48
C LYS A 30 5.90 -13.19 3.65
N LEU A 31 6.57 -12.05 3.46
CA LEU A 31 6.08 -10.97 2.61
C LEU A 31 5.96 -11.44 1.15
N ASP A 32 7.00 -12.04 0.59
CA ASP A 32 6.99 -12.55 -0.79
C ASP A 32 5.87 -13.58 -1.00
N ALA A 33 5.69 -14.52 -0.07
CA ALA A 33 4.61 -15.51 -0.14
C ALA A 33 3.21 -14.89 -0.06
N LEU A 34 3.07 -13.76 0.62
CA LEU A 34 1.82 -13.00 0.68
C LEU A 34 1.58 -12.23 -0.63
N LEU A 35 2.61 -11.61 -1.18
CA LEU A 35 2.53 -10.88 -2.46
C LEU A 35 2.29 -11.80 -3.67
N GLN A 36 2.53 -13.10 -3.54
CA GLN A 36 2.09 -14.09 -4.53
C GLN A 36 0.56 -14.26 -4.61
N GLN A 37 -0.19 -13.72 -3.63
CA GLN A 37 -1.66 -13.77 -3.55
C GLN A 37 -2.30 -12.40 -3.82
N LEU A 38 -1.61 -11.48 -4.51
CA LEU A 38 -2.09 -10.10 -4.73
C LEU A 38 -3.48 -10.02 -5.39
N ASP A 39 -3.82 -10.99 -6.23
CA ASP A 39 -5.10 -11.12 -6.93
C ASP A 39 -6.27 -11.51 -6.01
N GLU A 40 -6.00 -11.85 -4.75
CA GLU A 40 -7.00 -12.17 -3.76
C GLU A 40 -7.11 -11.11 -2.65
N ILE A 41 -6.21 -10.13 -2.66
CA ILE A 41 -6.06 -9.13 -1.63
C ILE A 41 -6.87 -7.87 -2.00
N ILE A 42 -7.59 -7.33 -1.01
CA ILE A 42 -8.38 -6.11 -1.15
C ILE A 42 -7.81 -4.93 -0.39
N TYR A 43 -6.92 -5.20 0.57
CA TYR A 43 -6.25 -4.19 1.38
C TYR A 43 -4.93 -4.72 1.92
N ILE A 44 -3.89 -3.88 1.91
CA ILE A 44 -2.64 -4.07 2.64
C ILE A 44 -2.31 -2.78 3.38
N GLY A 45 -2.04 -2.87 4.67
CA GLY A 45 -1.44 -1.79 5.46
C GLY A 45 -0.10 -2.26 6.02
N CYS A 46 0.92 -1.42 5.93
CA CYS A 46 2.27 -1.66 6.45
C CYS A 46 2.66 -0.49 7.36
N ASP A 47 3.13 -0.79 8.57
CA ASP A 47 3.59 0.25 9.51
C ASP A 47 5.05 -0.01 9.93
N ILE A 48 5.84 1.06 10.02
CA ILE A 48 7.16 1.08 10.63
C ILE A 48 7.03 1.73 11.99
N ASP A 49 7.27 0.90 13.02
CA ASP A 49 6.95 1.22 14.41
C ASP A 49 5.43 1.22 14.64
N ALA A 50 5.00 0.70 15.78
CA ALA A 50 3.57 0.62 16.14
C ALA A 50 3.15 1.81 17.01
N SER A 51 3.92 2.90 16.97
CA SER A 51 3.68 4.12 17.72
C SER A 51 2.76 5.07 16.95
N ASP A 52 2.20 6.07 17.64
CA ASP A 52 1.35 7.10 17.00
C ASP A 52 2.14 8.02 16.03
N GLU A 53 3.47 7.86 15.94
CA GLU A 53 4.38 8.59 15.04
C GLU A 53 4.90 7.68 13.91
N ALA A 54 4.22 6.58 13.62
CA ALA A 54 4.65 5.59 12.63
C ALA A 54 4.72 6.14 11.20
N LEU A 55 5.62 5.58 10.39
CA LEU A 55 5.49 5.67 8.94
C LEU A 55 4.54 4.58 8.48
N GLY A 56 3.60 4.93 7.61
CA GLY A 56 2.59 4.03 7.07
C GLY A 56 2.66 3.91 5.55
N LEU A 57 2.31 2.73 5.03
CA LEU A 57 1.95 2.53 3.63
C LEU A 57 0.65 1.74 3.57
N GLU A 58 -0.36 2.32 2.94
CA GLU A 58 -1.66 1.70 2.71
C GLU A 58 -1.88 1.46 1.23
N ALA A 59 -2.49 0.33 0.91
CA ALA A 59 -2.89 -0.07 -0.43
C ALA A 59 -4.32 -0.61 -0.41
N GLU A 60 -5.24 0.10 -1.03
CA GLU A 60 -6.61 -0.37 -1.29
C GLU A 60 -6.78 -0.77 -2.76
N PHE A 61 -7.49 -1.86 -3.01
CA PHE A 61 -7.62 -2.40 -4.37
C PHE A 61 -9.01 -2.13 -4.95
N SER A 62 -9.04 -1.82 -6.24
CA SER A 62 -10.24 -1.78 -7.07
C SER A 62 -10.67 -3.18 -7.51
N THR A 63 -11.88 -3.32 -8.05
CA THR A 63 -12.37 -4.60 -8.62
C THR A 63 -11.52 -5.13 -9.78
N GLY A 64 -10.82 -4.24 -10.49
CA GLY A 64 -9.83 -4.58 -11.51
C GLY A 64 -8.45 -4.92 -10.95
N HIS A 65 -8.28 -5.03 -9.63
CA HIS A 65 -7.02 -5.23 -8.91
C HIS A 65 -5.94 -4.19 -9.20
N ALA A 66 -6.35 -2.97 -9.55
CA ALA A 66 -5.46 -1.81 -9.48
C ALA A 66 -5.40 -1.30 -8.04
N ALA A 67 -4.20 -1.01 -7.54
CA ALA A 67 -3.95 -0.56 -6.19
C ALA A 67 -3.88 0.97 -6.12
N PHE A 68 -4.59 1.55 -5.16
CA PHE A 68 -4.44 2.92 -4.72
C PHE A 68 -3.51 2.94 -3.51
N PHE A 69 -2.37 3.62 -3.63
CA PHE A 69 -1.36 3.68 -2.57
C PHE A 69 -1.33 5.05 -1.90
N GLY A 70 -1.31 5.06 -0.57
CA GLY A 70 -0.94 6.20 0.26
C GLY A 70 0.29 5.86 1.09
N TRP A 71 1.31 6.71 1.04
CA TRP A 71 2.44 6.71 1.96
C TRP A 71 2.24 7.85 2.95
N CYS A 72 2.32 7.56 4.24
CA CYS A 72 1.98 8.49 5.31
C CYS A 72 3.15 8.65 6.27
N ASP A 73 3.48 9.88 6.61
CA ASP A 73 4.36 10.23 7.73
C ASP A 73 3.53 10.94 8.81
N HIS A 74 3.14 10.20 9.84
CA HIS A 74 2.28 10.72 10.90
C HIS A 74 3.00 11.72 11.82
N LEU A 75 4.34 11.74 11.85
CA LEU A 75 5.10 12.68 12.67
C LEU A 75 4.98 14.12 12.15
N ILE A 76 4.92 14.28 10.84
CA ILE A 76 4.86 15.59 10.17
C ILE A 76 3.56 15.82 9.40
N ASP A 77 2.59 14.91 9.51
CA ASP A 77 1.28 14.97 8.85
C ASP A 77 1.39 15.10 7.32
N GLU A 78 2.30 14.31 6.72
CA GLU A 78 2.56 14.34 5.28
C GLU A 78 2.04 13.06 4.61
N ILE A 79 1.25 13.22 3.54
CA ILE A 79 0.71 12.11 2.77
C ILE A 79 1.10 12.25 1.30
N TRP A 80 1.54 11.14 0.71
CA TRP A 80 1.85 11.03 -0.71
C TRP A 80 1.10 9.89 -1.36
N TYR A 81 0.58 10.14 -2.54
CA TYR A 81 -0.11 9.14 -3.34
C TYR A 81 0.72 8.72 -4.53
N TYR A 82 0.63 7.44 -4.88
CA TYR A 82 1.14 6.94 -6.14
C TYR A 82 0.53 7.71 -7.32
N ASN A 83 1.32 7.93 -8.38
CA ASN A 83 0.85 8.54 -9.62
C ASN A 83 1.42 7.78 -10.83
N ASN A 84 0.53 7.24 -11.69
CA ASN A 84 0.92 6.57 -12.92
C ASN A 84 1.35 7.54 -14.05
N GLY A 85 1.29 8.86 -13.81
CA GLY A 85 1.73 9.88 -14.76
C GLY A 85 0.73 10.21 -15.87
N SER A 86 -0.46 9.60 -15.83
CA SER A 86 -1.57 10.01 -16.71
C SER A 86 -2.28 11.26 -16.19
N GLU A 87 -3.02 11.91 -17.08
CA GLU A 87 -3.93 13.01 -16.74
C GLU A 87 -5.38 12.51 -16.54
N ASP A 88 -5.58 11.20 -16.36
CA ASP A 88 -6.91 10.60 -16.22
C ASP A 88 -7.49 10.88 -14.83
N LEU A 89 -8.43 11.83 -14.78
CA LEU A 89 -9.10 12.29 -13.56
C LEU A 89 -10.41 11.55 -13.29
N GLU A 90 -10.79 10.56 -14.11
CA GLU A 90 -12.02 9.80 -13.90
C GLU A 90 -11.95 9.03 -12.57
N PRO A 91 -13.02 9.02 -11.77
CA PRO A 91 -13.04 8.29 -10.51
C PRO A 91 -13.05 6.77 -10.75
N VAL A 92 -12.35 6.04 -9.89
CA VAL A 92 -12.32 4.57 -9.88
C VAL A 92 -12.79 4.06 -8.54
N ASP A 93 -13.82 3.21 -8.53
CA ASP A 93 -14.34 2.60 -7.30
C ASP A 93 -13.35 1.58 -6.72
N LEU A 94 -13.00 1.77 -5.44
CA LEU A 94 -12.27 0.78 -4.63
C LEU A 94 -13.23 -0.26 -4.03
N ILE A 95 -12.70 -1.41 -3.63
CA ILE A 95 -13.50 -2.50 -3.05
C ILE A 95 -14.01 -2.15 -1.64
N ILE A 96 -13.21 -1.45 -0.84
CA ILE A 96 -13.56 -1.10 0.53
C ILE A 96 -14.22 0.28 0.57
N ASN A 97 -13.46 1.37 0.46
CA ASN A 97 -14.02 2.71 0.49
C ASN A 97 -13.13 3.70 -0.26
N GLY A 98 -13.69 4.38 -1.25
CA GLY A 98 -13.02 5.48 -1.93
C GLY A 98 -13.25 5.46 -3.43
N CYS A 99 -13.13 6.64 -4.02
CA CYS A 99 -13.22 6.84 -5.47
C CYS A 99 -12.05 7.72 -5.95
N PRO A 100 -10.79 7.28 -5.78
CA PRO A 100 -9.63 8.04 -6.26
C PRO A 100 -9.67 8.24 -7.78
N GLN A 101 -8.98 9.27 -8.26
CA GLN A 101 -8.77 9.51 -9.68
C GLN A 101 -7.93 8.39 -10.31
N ALA A 102 -8.25 7.95 -11.52
CA ALA A 102 -7.59 6.86 -12.24
C ALA A 102 -6.07 7.03 -12.40
N ARG A 103 -5.56 8.28 -12.42
CA ARG A 103 -4.12 8.58 -12.38
C ARG A 103 -3.40 8.11 -11.12
N LEU A 104 -4.11 7.91 -10.02
CA LEU A 104 -3.55 7.48 -8.73
C LEU A 104 -3.52 5.96 -8.55
N LEU A 105 -3.86 5.18 -9.59
CA LEU A 105 -3.98 3.73 -9.53
C LEU A 105 -2.79 3.05 -10.20
N CYS A 106 -2.10 2.18 -9.45
CA CYS A 106 -1.05 1.30 -9.94
C CYS A 106 -1.67 -0.01 -10.44
N ARG A 107 -1.37 -0.40 -11.67
CA ARG A 107 -1.98 -1.60 -12.32
C ARG A 107 -1.01 -2.76 -12.51
N ALA A 108 0.29 -2.50 -12.40
CA ALA A 108 1.32 -3.50 -12.64
C ALA A 108 1.60 -4.30 -11.36
N PRO A 109 1.30 -5.61 -11.29
CA PRO A 109 1.50 -6.40 -10.07
C PRO A 109 2.96 -6.40 -9.57
N GLU A 110 3.92 -6.39 -10.48
CA GLU A 110 5.35 -6.28 -10.19
C GLU A 110 5.70 -4.95 -9.53
N GLU A 111 5.03 -3.87 -9.92
CA GLU A 111 5.21 -2.53 -9.37
C GLU A 111 4.56 -2.41 -7.99
N ILE A 112 3.34 -2.94 -7.84
CA ILE A 112 2.64 -3.07 -6.54
C ILE A 112 3.53 -3.82 -5.54
N ALA A 113 4.07 -4.97 -5.95
CA ALA A 113 4.96 -5.77 -5.11
C ALA A 113 6.26 -5.02 -4.77
N ALA A 114 6.84 -4.29 -5.73
CA ALA A 114 8.05 -3.50 -5.52
C ALA A 114 7.83 -2.36 -4.52
N ILE A 115 6.72 -1.64 -4.62
CA ILE A 115 6.36 -0.55 -3.70
C ILE A 115 6.24 -1.07 -2.26
N ILE A 116 5.44 -2.12 -2.05
CA ILE A 116 5.21 -2.71 -0.72
C ILE A 116 6.52 -3.24 -0.13
N THR A 117 7.27 -3.99 -0.94
CA THR A 117 8.57 -4.55 -0.52
C THR A 117 9.54 -3.45 -0.11
N HIS A 118 9.69 -2.43 -0.94
CA HIS A 118 10.62 -1.34 -0.70
C HIS A 118 10.28 -0.59 0.59
N PHE A 119 9.00 -0.26 0.79
CA PHE A 119 8.54 0.35 2.02
C PHE A 119 8.85 -0.54 3.23
N CYS A 120 8.52 -1.84 3.17
CA CYS A 120 8.77 -2.75 4.29
C CYS A 120 10.26 -2.85 4.68
N GLU A 121 11.17 -2.63 3.73
CA GLU A 121 12.62 -2.68 3.94
C GLU A 121 13.25 -1.35 4.37
N THR A 122 12.64 -0.22 4.01
CA THR A 122 13.26 1.10 4.12
C THR A 122 12.43 2.09 4.92
N GLY A 123 11.12 2.09 4.70
CA GLY A 123 10.16 3.13 5.10
C GLY A 123 9.97 4.23 4.08
N GLU A 124 10.68 4.18 2.96
CA GLU A 124 10.67 5.23 1.97
C GLU A 124 9.65 4.93 0.88
N ARG A 125 9.25 5.98 0.17
CA ARG A 125 8.51 5.90 -1.09
C ARG A 125 9.39 5.23 -2.15
N TRP A 126 8.84 4.28 -2.89
CA TRP A 126 9.62 3.60 -3.93
C TRP A 126 10.03 4.57 -5.04
N PRO A 127 11.34 4.72 -5.33
CA PRO A 127 11.83 5.72 -6.30
C PRO A 127 11.59 5.31 -7.76
N GLY A 128 11.07 4.10 -8.02
CA GLY A 128 10.77 3.61 -9.35
C GLY A 128 9.47 4.15 -9.97
N CYS A 129 8.67 4.89 -9.19
CA CYS A 129 7.42 5.51 -9.64
C CYS A 129 7.33 7.00 -9.24
N ASN A 130 6.27 7.66 -9.72
CA ASN A 130 5.98 9.03 -9.33
C ASN A 130 5.05 9.04 -8.11
N TRP A 131 5.25 10.05 -7.26
CA TRP A 131 4.41 10.33 -6.11
C TRP A 131 3.93 11.78 -6.19
N ILE A 132 2.68 12.03 -5.81
CA ILE A 132 2.10 13.37 -5.66
C ILE A 132 1.77 13.58 -4.19
N CYS A 133 2.16 14.72 -3.64
CA CYS A 133 1.80 15.12 -2.27
C CYS A 133 0.30 15.47 -2.22
N ASP A 134 -0.41 15.10 -1.15
CA ASP A 134 -1.84 15.38 -0.98
C ASP A 134 -2.20 16.87 -1.19
N ASP A 135 -1.36 17.78 -0.69
CA ASP A 135 -1.50 19.23 -0.88
C ASP A 135 -1.54 19.69 -2.35
N ALA A 136 -1.17 18.84 -3.30
CA ALA A 136 -1.12 19.13 -4.73
C ALA A 136 -2.24 18.45 -5.55
N ILE A 137 -3.19 17.77 -4.91
CA ILE A 137 -4.33 17.09 -5.55
C ILE A 137 -5.58 17.97 -5.56
#